data_AF-A0A256XSK0-F1
#
_entry.id   AF-A0A256XSK0-F1
#
_cell.length_a   1.000
_cell.length_b   1.000
_cell.length_c   1.000
_cell.angle_alpha   90.00
_cell.angle_beta   90.00
_cell.angle_gamma   90.00
#
_symmetry.space_group_name_H-M   'P 1'
#
loop_
_entity.id
_entity.type
_entity.pdbx_description
1 polymer ?
#
loop_
_entity_poly.entity_id
_entity_poly.type
_entity_poly.pdbx_seq_one_letter_code
_entity_poly.pdbx_strand_id
1 'polypeptide(L)' 'MVKSMSRGRIGEGKYWLLEGKEYNMETSTEKGLRCIRFAIKMGLDIIAVSYVRDSQDINRVKKEAELLGFDGSY' A
#
# COMPACT_ATOMS: atom_id res chain seq x y z
N MET A 1 19.25 -16.34 -15.52
CA MET A 1 18.75 -16.22 -16.91
C MET A 1 17.24 -16.29 -16.86
N VAL A 2 16.51 -15.35 -17.46
CA VAL A 2 15.03 -15.30 -17.44
C VAL A 2 14.51 -15.68 -18.82
N LYS A 3 13.48 -16.53 -18.89
CA LYS A 3 12.82 -16.95 -20.12
C LYS A 3 11.39 -16.43 -20.13
N SER A 4 10.98 -15.76 -21.22
CA SER A 4 9.59 -15.36 -21.37
C SER A 4 8.70 -16.59 -21.57
N MET A 5 7.59 -16.66 -20.82
CA MET A 5 6.58 -17.73 -20.95
C MET A 5 5.46 -17.36 -21.92
N SER A 6 5.32 -16.09 -22.29
CA SER A 6 4.29 -15.62 -23.21
C SER A 6 4.83 -14.52 -24.14
N ARG A 7 4.06 -14.21 -25.20
CA ARG A 7 4.32 -13.05 -26.05
C ARG A 7 3.61 -11.83 -25.44
N GLY A 8 4.24 -10.66 -25.54
CA GLY A 8 3.67 -9.41 -25.05
C GLY A 8 4.64 -8.25 -25.16
N ARG A 9 4.14 -7.05 -24.88
CA ARG A 9 4.94 -5.83 -24.79
C ARG A 9 4.95 -5.32 -23.35
N ILE A 10 6.13 -5.15 -22.78
CA ILE A 10 6.32 -4.48 -21.49
C ILE A 10 6.61 -3.01 -21.80
N GLY A 11 5.78 -2.12 -21.24
CA GLY A 11 5.97 -0.68 -21.30
C GLY A 11 6.65 -0.14 -20.06
N GLU A 12 6.90 1.17 -20.02
CA GLU A 12 7.41 1.86 -18.85
C GLU A 12 6.40 1.82 -17.68
N GLY A 13 6.90 1.85 -16.44
CA GLY A 13 6.08 1.83 -15.23
C GLY A 13 5.44 0.48 -14.88
N LYS A 14 5.88 -0.61 -15.52
CA LYS A 14 5.47 -1.98 -15.15
C LYS A 14 6.25 -2.46 -13.91
N TYR A 15 5.57 -3.24 -13.07
CA TYR A 15 6.13 -3.80 -11.85
C TYR A 15 6.42 -5.29 -12.03
N TRP A 16 7.41 -5.77 -11.29
CA TRP A 16 7.73 -7.18 -11.19
C TRP A 16 7.10 -7.75 -9.92
N LEU A 17 6.39 -8.87 -10.08
CA LEU A 17 5.94 -9.71 -8.97
C LEU A 17 6.66 -11.06 -9.08
N LEU A 18 7.22 -11.49 -7.98
CA LEU A 18 7.90 -12.75 -7.76
C LEU A 18 6.98 -13.57 -6.88
N GLU A 19 6.33 -14.53 -7.50
CA GLU A 19 5.47 -15.46 -6.79
C GLU A 19 6.26 -16.25 -5.73
N GLY A 20 5.67 -16.44 -4.56
CA GLY A 20 6.31 -17.15 -3.45
C GLY A 20 7.45 -16.39 -2.76
N LYS A 21 7.67 -15.11 -3.09
CA LYS A 21 8.62 -14.26 -2.37
C LYS A 21 7.89 -13.30 -1.44
N GLU A 22 8.37 -13.24 -0.21
CA GLU A 22 8.03 -12.15 0.69
C GLU A 22 8.81 -10.90 0.30
N TYR A 23 8.07 -9.82 0.14
CA TYR A 23 8.65 -8.51 -0.07
C TYR A 23 8.73 -7.80 1.27
N ASN A 24 9.94 -7.46 1.70
CA ASN A 24 10.14 -6.57 2.83
C ASN A 24 9.89 -5.11 2.42
N MET A 25 8.65 -4.82 2.03
CA MET A 25 8.19 -3.46 1.78
C MET A 25 7.62 -2.88 3.06
N GLU A 26 7.88 -1.60 3.28
CA GLU A 26 7.23 -0.85 4.33
C GLU A 26 5.75 -0.66 3.97
N THR A 27 4.87 -1.01 4.90
CA THR A 27 3.43 -0.79 4.78
C THR A 27 3.09 0.69 4.64
N SER A 28 3.95 1.54 5.22
CA SER A 28 3.72 2.96 5.44
C SER A 28 4.75 3.83 4.72
N THR A 29 4.80 3.67 3.40
CA THR A 29 5.66 4.54 2.58
C THR A 29 5.27 6.02 2.73
N GLU A 30 6.20 6.93 2.45
CA GLU A 30 5.94 8.37 2.45
C GLU A 30 4.72 8.74 1.56
N LYS A 31 4.55 8.02 0.45
CA LYS A 31 3.38 8.13 -0.43
C LYS A 31 2.09 7.77 0.30
N GLY A 32 2.09 6.66 1.04
CA GLY A 32 0.95 6.23 1.85
C GLY A 32 0.52 7.32 2.85
N LEU A 33 1.47 7.90 3.58
CA LEU A 33 1.20 8.99 4.51
C LEU A 33 0.62 10.24 3.83
N ARG A 34 1.09 10.57 2.61
CA ARG A 34 0.48 11.65 1.81
C ARG A 34 -0.95 11.33 1.39
N CYS A 35 -1.25 10.08 1.03
CA CYS A 35 -2.61 9.64 0.70
C CYS A 35 -3.53 9.72 1.92
N ILE A 36 -3.06 9.37 3.13
CA ILE A 36 -3.84 9.51 4.37
C ILE A 36 -4.18 10.97 4.63
N ARG A 37 -3.19 11.88 4.55
CA ARG A 37 -3.44 13.33 4.68
C ARG A 37 -4.44 13.86 3.65
N PHE A 38 -4.36 13.35 2.43
CA PHE A 38 -5.31 13.69 1.38
C PHE A 38 -6.72 13.17 1.72
N ALA A 39 -6.86 11.94 2.21
CA ALA A 39 -8.13 11.37 2.62
C ALA A 39 -8.80 12.20 3.73
N ILE A 40 -8.04 12.60 4.75
CA ILE A 40 -8.50 13.51 5.82
C ILE A 40 -9.00 14.82 5.22
N LYS A 41 -8.19 15.47 4.37
CA LYS A 41 -8.55 16.74 3.73
C LYS A 41 -9.85 16.65 2.92
N MET A 42 -10.11 15.50 2.30
CA MET A 42 -11.30 15.25 1.49
C MET A 42 -12.49 14.75 2.31
N GLY A 43 -12.33 14.51 3.62
CA GLY A 43 -13.39 13.97 4.47
C GLY A 43 -13.80 12.55 4.08
N LEU A 44 -12.86 11.70 3.69
CA LEU A 44 -13.14 10.30 3.38
C LEU A 44 -13.33 9.47 4.65
N ASP A 45 -14.30 8.56 4.64
CA ASP A 45 -14.62 7.72 5.81
C ASP A 45 -13.75 6.46 5.93
N ILE A 46 -13.13 6.03 4.83
CA ILE A 46 -12.42 4.74 4.72
C ILE A 46 -11.04 4.90 4.10
N ILE A 47 -10.06 4.21 4.66
CA ILE A 47 -8.76 3.95 4.04
C ILE A 47 -8.64 2.46 3.74
N ALA A 48 -8.48 2.12 2.46
CA ALA A 48 -8.16 0.75 2.03
C ALA A 48 -6.63 0.57 2.00
N VAL A 49 -6.11 -0.41 2.75
CA VAL A 49 -4.68 -0.69 2.83
C VAL A 49 -4.33 -1.79 1.81
N SER A 50 -3.38 -1.49 0.92
CA SER A 50 -2.92 -2.45 -0.10
C SER A 50 -1.79 -3.33 0.45
N TYR A 51 -1.70 -4.58 -0.05
CA TYR A 51 -0.61 -5.53 0.28
C TYR A 51 -0.42 -5.79 1.79
N VAL A 52 -1.53 -5.90 2.53
CA VAL A 52 -1.51 -6.31 3.95
C VAL A 52 -1.03 -7.75 4.05
N ARG A 53 0.04 -7.99 4.83
CA ARG A 53 0.59 -9.34 5.06
C ARG A 53 0.06 -9.96 6.34
N ASP A 54 -0.09 -9.14 7.38
CA ASP A 54 -0.51 -9.57 8.70
C ASP A 54 -1.26 -8.45 9.45
N SER A 55 -1.65 -8.73 10.70
CA SER A 55 -2.33 -7.74 11.55
C SER A 55 -1.44 -6.57 11.98
N GLN A 56 -0.11 -6.74 12.01
CA GLN A 56 0.82 -5.68 12.39
C GLN A 56 0.87 -4.57 11.34
N ASP A 57 0.76 -4.94 10.06
CA ASP A 57 0.61 -3.99 8.96
C ASP A 57 -0.61 -3.07 9.16
N ILE A 58 -1.76 -3.63 9.54
CA ILE A 58 -2.98 -2.85 9.84
C ILE A 58 -2.77 -1.96 11.07
N ASN A 59 -2.23 -2.52 12.16
CA ASN A 59 -2.01 -1.76 13.39
C ASN A 59 -1.08 -0.56 13.19
N ARG A 60 -0.05 -0.70 12.35
CA ARG A 60 0.87 0.38 12.00
C ARG A 60 0.15 1.51 11.25
N VAL A 61 -0.56 1.17 10.18
CA VAL A 61 -1.29 2.16 9.36
C VAL A 61 -2.38 2.84 10.19
N LYS A 62 -3.09 2.09 11.03
CA LYS A 62 -4.11 2.64 11.94
C LYS A 62 -3.49 3.69 12.89
N LYS A 63 -2.39 3.34 13.56
CA LYS A 63 -1.70 4.27 14.47
C LYS A 63 -1.23 5.54 13.76
N GLU A 64 -0.70 5.42 12.55
CA GLU A 64 -0.27 6.58 11.76
C GLU A 64 -1.45 7.44 11.29
N ALA A 65 -2.55 6.83 10.89
CA ALA A 65 -3.76 7.54 10.51
C ALA A 65 -4.36 8.31 11.70
N GLU A 66 -4.42 7.69 12.88
CA GLU A 66 -4.85 8.32 14.13
C GLU A 66 -3.93 9.50 14.51
N LEU A 67 -2.61 9.33 14.42
CA LEU A 67 -1.64 10.41 14.68
C LEU A 67 -1.78 11.58 13.70
N LEU A 68 -2.27 11.33 12.48
CA LEU A 68 -2.54 12.35 11.47
C LEU A 68 -3.93 12.99 11.63
N GLY A 69 -4.78 12.47 12.52
CA GLY A 69 -6.12 12.99 12.79
C GLY A 69 -7.22 12.38 11.91
N PHE A 70 -7.02 11.18 11.36
CA PHE A 70 -8.10 10.44 10.71
C PHE A 70 -9.05 9.88 11.77
N ASP A 71 -10.33 10.25 11.70
CA ASP A 71 -11.38 9.87 12.67
C ASP A 71 -12.23 8.68 12.20
N GLY A 72 -11.71 7.91 11.25
CA GLY A 72 -12.40 6.82 10.56
C GLY A 72 -13.32 6.02 11.48
N SER A 73 -14.60 6.13 11.20
CA SER A 73 -15.66 5.57 12.03
C SER A 73 -15.89 4.10 11.71
N TYR A 74 -15.29 3.18 12.47
CA TYR A 74 -15.67 1.77 12.53
C TYR A 74 -15.57 1.22 13.95
#